data_AF-A0A2G5REZ1-F1
#
_entry.id   AF-A0A2G5REZ1-F1
#
_cell.length_a   1.000
_cell.length_b   1.000
_cell.length_c   1.000
_cell.angle_alpha   90.00
_cell.angle_beta   90.00
_cell.angle_gamma   90.00
#
_symmetry.space_group_name_H-M   'P 1'
#
loop_
_entity.id
_entity.type
_entity.pdbx_description
1 polymer ?
#
loop_
_entity_poly.entity_id
_entity_poly.type
_entity_poly.pdbx_seq_one_letter_code
_entity_poly.pdbx_strand_id
1 'polypeptide(L)'
;MGVSEFLPDDWKNATLLGRIDFGEGPTPVLVRGGRVEDMSKVAPTVADLMNAFQPGAAIPRGEDKGPLENLDIRPVWEDPDGAAPVKLLAPVDLQCLKAAGVTFAVSTLERVIEERARGDAAKALEIRQQLSDRMGGDLKSVEPGSEGAARLKAALMADGLWSQYLEVAIGPDAEIFTKGPTLSSMGWGDHVGVRYDSHWNNPEPEVVLLCDGSGQIRGASLGNDVNLRDFEGRSALLLSKAKDNNASCAIGPFFRLFDETFALDDVRSAEVELKITGRDNFVLDGKSNMSLISRDPAVLAGQAYGKQHQYPDGFALFLGTMFAPIQDRDTPGQGFTHKVGDRVRVSTPKLGVLENEVTTCDKARPWTFGISALIRNLAGRGLL
;
A
#
# COMPACT_ATOMS: atom_id res chain seq x y z
N MET A 1 14.27 -19.28 -5.16
CA MET A 1 15.04 -18.12 -4.65
C MET A 1 14.67 -17.92 -3.19
N GLY A 2 15.58 -17.43 -2.35
CA GLY A 2 15.27 -17.20 -0.93
C GLY A 2 14.55 -15.87 -0.72
N VAL A 3 13.71 -15.76 0.32
CA VAL A 3 13.04 -14.49 0.66
C VAL A 3 14.04 -13.35 0.94
N SER A 4 15.28 -13.68 1.33
CA SER A 4 16.37 -12.73 1.55
C SER A 4 16.75 -11.91 0.31
N GLU A 5 16.46 -12.41 -0.90
CA GLU A 5 16.68 -11.70 -2.16
C GLU A 5 15.67 -10.57 -2.41
N PHE A 6 14.60 -10.52 -1.60
CA PHE A 6 13.50 -9.56 -1.71
C PHE A 6 13.49 -8.54 -0.56
N LEU A 7 14.52 -8.52 0.28
CA LEU A 7 14.64 -7.60 1.40
C LEU A 7 15.34 -6.29 1.00
N PRO A 8 15.32 -5.25 1.87
CA PRO A 8 16.13 -4.05 1.64
C PRO A 8 17.60 -4.38 1.39
N ASP A 9 18.29 -3.55 0.62
CA ASP A 9 19.71 -3.78 0.27
C ASP A 9 20.61 -3.93 1.52
N ASP A 10 20.27 -3.22 2.60
CA ASP A 10 20.95 -3.22 3.88
C ASP A 10 20.21 -4.02 4.97
N TRP A 11 19.37 -4.99 4.61
CA TRP A 11 18.47 -5.70 5.54
C TRP A 11 19.14 -6.32 6.77
N LYS A 12 20.43 -6.69 6.69
CA LYS A 12 21.19 -7.21 7.84
C LYS A 12 21.41 -6.16 8.93
N ASN A 13 21.37 -4.87 8.57
CA ASN A 13 21.48 -3.72 9.48
C ASN A 13 20.11 -3.13 9.83
N ALA A 14 19.03 -3.55 9.16
CA ALA A 14 17.68 -3.07 9.41
C ALA A 14 17.01 -3.84 10.56
N THR A 15 15.97 -3.22 11.14
CA THR A 15 14.99 -3.91 11.99
C THR A 15 13.72 -4.13 11.18
N LEU A 16 13.46 -5.39 10.79
CA LEU A 16 12.29 -5.75 9.99
C LEU A 16 11.23 -6.45 10.84
N LEU A 17 10.03 -5.88 10.89
CA LEU A 17 8.85 -6.42 11.55
C LEU A 17 8.00 -7.21 10.57
N GLY A 18 7.60 -8.41 10.96
CA GLY A 18 6.71 -9.23 10.15
C GLY A 18 5.91 -10.24 10.94
N ARG A 19 5.27 -11.16 10.22
CA ARG A 19 4.58 -12.31 10.80
C ARG A 19 4.92 -13.57 10.02
N ILE A 20 5.26 -14.63 10.74
CA ILE A 20 5.56 -15.93 10.15
C ILE A 20 4.65 -16.97 10.81
N ASP A 21 4.11 -17.89 10.01
CA ASP A 21 3.49 -19.11 10.50
C ASP A 21 4.50 -20.26 10.40
N PHE A 22 4.91 -20.79 11.55
CA PHE A 22 5.82 -21.94 11.67
C PHE A 22 5.07 -23.29 11.71
N GLY A 23 3.77 -23.30 11.39
CA GLY A 23 2.89 -24.47 11.46
C GLY A 23 1.93 -24.45 12.66
N GLU A 24 2.13 -23.53 13.59
CA GLU A 24 1.30 -23.38 14.80
C GLU A 24 0.35 -22.17 14.73
N GLY A 25 0.45 -21.34 13.69
CA GLY A 25 -0.31 -20.11 13.50
C GLY A 25 0.55 -18.85 13.41
N PRO A 26 -0.07 -17.69 13.13
CA PRO A 26 0.63 -16.42 12.97
C PRO A 26 1.47 -16.08 14.20
N THR A 27 2.74 -15.75 13.98
CA THR A 27 3.69 -15.39 15.03
C THR A 27 4.33 -14.06 14.66
N PRO A 28 4.23 -13.01 15.50
CA PRO A 28 4.95 -11.76 15.26
C PRO A 28 6.46 -12.01 15.34
N VAL A 29 7.21 -11.48 14.39
CA VAL A 29 8.67 -11.65 14.34
C VAL A 29 9.38 -10.34 14.13
N LEU A 30 10.60 -10.25 14.67
CA LEU A 30 11.60 -9.27 14.26
C LEU A 30 12.75 -9.99 13.55
N VAL A 31 13.20 -9.44 12.42
CA VAL A 31 14.45 -9.84 11.78
C VAL A 31 15.51 -8.78 12.08
N ARG A 32 16.59 -9.18 12.76
CA ARG A 32 17.73 -8.32 13.12
C ARG A 32 19.03 -9.07 12.93
N GLY A 33 20.01 -8.47 12.26
CA GLY A 33 21.33 -9.10 12.09
C GLY A 33 21.27 -10.44 11.33
N GLY A 34 20.32 -10.61 10.42
CA GLY A 34 20.15 -11.86 9.67
C GLY A 34 19.31 -12.95 10.34
N ARG A 35 18.89 -12.74 11.59
CA ARG A 35 18.21 -13.76 12.41
C ARG A 35 16.76 -13.41 12.66
N VAL A 36 15.91 -14.43 12.70
CA VAL A 36 14.49 -14.31 12.98
C VAL A 36 14.26 -14.52 14.47
N GLU A 37 13.59 -13.56 15.10
CA GLU A 37 13.22 -13.61 16.51
C GLU A 37 11.70 -13.72 16.62
N ASP A 38 11.23 -14.78 17.28
CA ASP A 38 9.83 -14.95 17.66
C ASP A 38 9.52 -14.04 18.85
N MET A 39 8.59 -13.11 18.61
CA MET A 39 8.20 -12.08 19.57
C MET A 39 6.95 -12.43 20.36
N SER A 40 6.34 -13.61 20.15
CA SER A 40 5.04 -13.96 20.73
C SER A 40 5.00 -13.89 22.26
N LYS A 41 6.11 -14.22 22.94
CA LYS A 41 6.25 -14.10 24.41
C LYS A 41 6.50 -12.68 24.90
N VAL A 42 6.96 -11.79 24.03
CA VAL A 42 7.15 -10.35 24.31
C VAL A 42 5.82 -9.62 24.11
N ALA A 43 5.17 -9.89 22.98
CA ALA A 43 3.86 -9.38 22.62
C ALA A 43 3.19 -10.37 21.64
N PRO A 44 1.98 -10.89 21.93
CA PRO A 44 1.35 -11.94 21.14
C PRO A 44 0.98 -11.53 19.70
N THR A 45 0.84 -10.23 19.45
CA THR A 45 0.48 -9.66 18.15
C THR A 45 1.43 -8.52 17.76
N VAL A 46 1.47 -8.18 16.47
CA VAL A 46 2.15 -6.98 15.95
C VAL A 46 1.54 -5.71 16.55
N ALA A 47 0.22 -5.66 16.71
CA ALA A 47 -0.45 -4.54 17.37
C ALA A 47 0.04 -4.36 18.81
N ASP A 48 0.07 -5.43 19.61
CA ASP A 48 0.61 -5.39 20.97
C ASP A 48 2.08 -5.00 20.97
N LEU A 49 2.88 -5.53 20.04
CA LEU A 49 4.31 -5.25 19.96
C LEU A 49 4.58 -3.77 19.69
N MET A 50 3.81 -3.16 18.78
CA MET A 50 3.93 -1.73 18.50
C MET A 50 3.39 -0.88 19.65
N ASN A 51 2.33 -1.30 20.32
CA ASN A 51 1.79 -0.54 21.45
C ASN A 51 2.61 -0.66 22.75
N ALA A 52 3.38 -1.74 22.93
CA ALA A 52 4.15 -1.99 24.15
C ALA A 52 5.39 -1.10 24.30
N PHE A 53 5.95 -0.61 23.19
CA PHE A 53 7.20 0.15 23.18
C PHE A 53 7.03 1.47 22.44
N GLN A 54 7.57 2.55 23.00
CA GLN A 54 7.57 3.86 22.32
C GLN A 54 8.40 3.83 21.03
N PRO A 55 8.11 4.69 20.03
CA PRO A 55 8.95 4.85 18.85
C PRO A 55 10.42 5.08 19.23
N GLY A 56 11.34 4.38 18.57
CA GLY A 56 12.78 4.46 18.84
C GLY A 56 13.24 3.76 20.13
N ALA A 57 12.34 3.24 20.97
CA ALA A 57 12.73 2.47 22.15
C ALA A 57 13.33 1.11 21.73
N ALA A 58 14.31 0.65 22.51
CA ALA A 58 14.90 -0.67 22.31
C ALA A 58 13.87 -1.76 22.61
N ILE A 59 13.50 -2.55 21.59
CA ILE A 59 12.65 -3.73 21.74
C ILE A 59 13.52 -4.90 22.24
N PRO A 60 13.13 -5.61 23.32
CA PRO A 60 13.82 -6.81 23.81
C PRO A 60 14.05 -7.86 22.71
N ARG A 61 15.01 -8.76 22.95
CA ARG A 61 15.22 -9.92 22.05
C ARG A 61 14.10 -10.94 22.25
N GLY A 62 13.59 -11.49 21.14
CA GLY A 62 12.67 -12.62 21.13
C GLY A 62 13.39 -13.97 21.20
N GLU A 63 12.64 -15.05 21.03
CA GLU A 63 13.20 -16.40 20.90
C GLU A 63 13.84 -16.54 19.51
N ASP A 64 15.14 -16.89 19.46
CA ASP A 64 15.88 -17.02 18.20
C ASP A 64 15.46 -18.27 17.42
N LYS A 65 14.84 -18.07 16.25
CA LYS A 65 14.43 -19.13 15.33
C LYS A 65 15.49 -19.45 14.27
N GLY A 66 16.67 -18.83 14.35
CA GLY A 66 17.79 -19.05 13.45
C GLY A 66 17.90 -18.02 12.31
N PRO A 67 18.85 -18.22 11.38
CA PRO A 67 19.03 -17.36 10.22
C PRO A 67 17.79 -17.39 9.31
N LEU A 68 17.35 -16.22 8.83
CA LEU A 68 16.22 -16.12 7.89
C LEU A 68 16.47 -16.90 6.60
N GLU A 69 17.72 -16.90 6.12
CA GLU A 69 18.16 -17.63 4.92
C GLU A 69 17.97 -19.15 5.04
N ASN A 70 17.83 -19.69 6.26
CA ASN A 70 17.60 -21.11 6.49
C ASN A 70 16.10 -21.49 6.51
N LEU A 71 15.19 -20.50 6.52
CA LEU A 71 13.76 -20.78 6.52
C LEU A 71 13.29 -21.10 5.09
N ASP A 72 12.65 -22.26 4.93
CA ASP A 72 12.04 -22.69 3.69
C ASP A 72 10.69 -21.98 3.49
N ILE A 73 10.75 -20.75 2.98
CA ILE A 73 9.60 -19.91 2.65
C ILE A 73 9.51 -19.87 1.13
N ARG A 74 8.39 -20.37 0.60
CA ARG A 74 8.17 -20.46 -0.85
C ARG A 74 6.94 -19.66 -1.26
N PRO A 75 6.99 -18.97 -2.40
CA PRO A 75 5.83 -18.29 -2.94
C PRO A 75 4.87 -19.26 -3.65
N VAL A 76 3.63 -18.84 -3.87
CA VAL A 76 2.54 -19.68 -4.41
C VAL A 76 2.79 -20.20 -5.83
N TRP A 77 3.64 -19.53 -6.61
CA TRP A 77 4.02 -20.00 -7.96
C TRP A 77 5.14 -21.05 -7.94
N GLU A 78 5.85 -21.21 -6.82
CA GLU A 78 6.83 -22.30 -6.61
C GLU A 78 6.26 -23.41 -5.70
N ASP A 79 5.25 -23.09 -4.88
CA ASP A 79 4.58 -24.01 -3.94
C ASP A 79 3.05 -23.84 -3.98
N PRO A 80 2.39 -24.25 -5.09
CA PRO A 80 0.95 -24.06 -5.27
C PRO A 80 0.11 -24.85 -4.25
N ASP A 81 0.63 -25.99 -3.78
CA ASP A 81 -0.04 -26.85 -2.80
C ASP A 81 0.21 -26.40 -1.34
N GLY A 82 1.11 -25.43 -1.13
CA GLY A 82 1.42 -24.88 0.18
C GLY A 82 2.11 -25.90 1.12
N ALA A 83 2.98 -26.74 0.56
CA ALA A 83 3.72 -27.78 1.25
C ALA A 83 4.91 -27.23 2.08
N ALA A 84 5.32 -25.99 1.85
CA ALA A 84 6.36 -25.34 2.64
C ALA A 84 5.98 -25.33 4.14
N PRO A 85 6.90 -25.71 5.03
CA PRO A 85 6.62 -25.80 6.47
C PRO A 85 6.47 -24.42 7.13
N VAL A 86 6.96 -23.36 6.48
CA VAL A 86 6.97 -21.99 6.99
C VAL A 86 6.30 -21.07 5.97
N LYS A 87 5.41 -20.21 6.46
CA LYS A 87 4.70 -19.24 5.61
C LYS A 87 4.97 -17.82 6.11
N LEU A 88 5.52 -16.98 5.24
CA LEU A 88 5.57 -15.54 5.49
C LEU A 88 4.18 -14.95 5.25
N LEU A 89 3.62 -14.31 6.27
CA LEU A 89 2.31 -13.68 6.21
C LEU A 89 2.47 -12.18 5.97
N ALA A 90 1.36 -11.49 5.65
CA ALA A 90 1.34 -10.03 5.71
C ALA A 90 1.83 -9.55 7.09
N PRO A 91 2.66 -8.50 7.17
CA PRO A 91 3.35 -8.08 8.39
C PRO A 91 2.46 -7.30 9.37
N VAL A 92 1.13 -7.40 9.24
CA VAL A 92 0.11 -6.77 10.09
C VAL A 92 -0.91 -7.81 10.54
N ASP A 93 -1.48 -7.63 11.73
CA ASP A 93 -2.58 -8.42 12.26
C ASP A 93 -3.82 -7.58 12.56
N LEU A 94 -3.88 -6.96 13.73
CA LEU A 94 -5.06 -6.25 14.25
C LEU A 94 -5.20 -4.83 13.72
N GLN A 95 -4.16 -4.32 13.03
CA GLN A 95 -4.17 -3.02 12.41
C GLN A 95 -5.31 -2.89 11.40
N CYS A 96 -6.03 -1.76 11.45
CA CYS A 96 -6.97 -1.39 10.40
C CYS A 96 -6.22 -1.14 9.08
N LEU A 97 -6.74 -1.63 7.95
CA LEU A 97 -6.16 -1.37 6.62
C LEU A 97 -6.80 -0.11 6.03
N LYS A 98 -6.03 0.98 5.98
CA LYS A 98 -6.44 2.30 5.51
C LYS A 98 -5.67 2.69 4.27
N ALA A 99 -6.27 3.55 3.46
CA ALA A 99 -5.63 4.10 2.28
C ALA A 99 -6.00 5.57 2.09
N ALA A 100 -5.04 6.32 1.55
CA ALA A 100 -5.19 7.69 1.12
C ALA A 100 -5.23 7.73 -0.41
N GLY A 101 -6.36 8.18 -0.96
CA GLY A 101 -6.54 8.31 -2.40
C GLY A 101 -6.22 9.73 -2.90
N VAL A 102 -6.00 9.86 -4.21
CA VAL A 102 -5.79 11.14 -4.91
C VAL A 102 -4.69 12.02 -4.27
N THR A 103 -3.63 11.38 -3.78
CA THR A 103 -2.55 12.05 -3.06
C THR A 103 -1.54 12.75 -3.97
N PHE A 104 -1.71 12.66 -5.29
CA PHE A 104 -0.88 13.32 -6.31
C PHE A 104 -1.72 14.30 -7.14
N ALA A 105 -2.03 15.45 -6.54
CA ALA A 105 -2.94 16.47 -7.08
C ALA A 105 -2.50 17.02 -8.43
N VAL A 106 -1.20 17.20 -8.66
CA VAL A 106 -0.67 17.65 -9.96
C VAL A 106 -1.05 16.68 -11.07
N SER A 107 -0.89 15.37 -10.84
CA SER A 107 -1.27 14.33 -11.79
C SER A 107 -2.78 14.34 -12.07
N THR A 108 -3.61 14.58 -11.04
CA THR A 108 -5.07 14.70 -11.19
C THR A 108 -5.44 15.93 -12.01
N LEU A 109 -4.82 17.08 -11.74
CA LEU A 109 -5.06 18.32 -12.46
C LEU A 109 -4.64 18.21 -13.93
N GLU A 110 -3.47 17.62 -14.21
CA GLU A 110 -3.00 17.44 -15.60
C GLU A 110 -3.96 16.55 -16.40
N ARG A 111 -4.51 15.48 -15.81
CA ARG A 111 -5.53 14.66 -16.50
C ARG A 111 -6.79 15.45 -16.83
N VAL A 112 -7.28 16.28 -15.91
CA VAL A 112 -8.45 17.15 -16.16
C VAL A 112 -8.17 18.12 -17.31
N ILE A 113 -6.96 18.68 -17.37
CA ILE A 113 -6.54 19.57 -18.44
C ILE A 113 -6.46 18.82 -19.78
N GLU A 114 -5.85 17.63 -19.81
CA GLU A 114 -5.73 16.79 -21.02
C GLU A 114 -7.09 16.37 -21.59
N GLU A 115 -8.01 15.91 -20.73
CA GLU A 115 -9.37 15.53 -21.12
C GLU A 115 -10.13 16.72 -21.71
N ARG A 116 -9.98 17.90 -21.10
CA ARG A 116 -10.61 19.14 -21.60
C ARG A 116 -10.01 19.60 -22.92
N ALA A 117 -8.70 19.47 -23.07
CA ALA A 117 -7.98 19.81 -24.28
C ALA A 117 -8.23 18.81 -25.42
N ARG A 118 -8.71 17.59 -25.13
CA ARG A 118 -8.90 16.49 -26.10
C ARG A 118 -7.64 16.21 -26.92
N GLY A 119 -6.48 16.27 -26.27
CA GLY A 119 -5.17 16.08 -26.90
C GLY A 119 -4.60 17.28 -27.67
N ASP A 120 -5.26 18.44 -27.64
CA ASP A 120 -4.78 19.68 -28.27
C ASP A 120 -3.79 20.42 -27.35
N ALA A 121 -2.49 20.35 -27.70
CA ALA A 121 -1.42 20.94 -26.89
C ALA A 121 -1.55 22.46 -26.68
N ALA A 122 -2.07 23.20 -27.68
CA ALA A 122 -2.23 24.64 -27.58
C ALA A 122 -3.37 25.00 -26.60
N LYS A 123 -4.49 24.28 -26.68
CA LYS A 123 -5.60 24.43 -25.72
C LYS A 123 -5.21 24.02 -24.31
N ALA A 124 -4.44 22.95 -24.15
CA ALA A 124 -3.94 22.54 -22.84
C ALA A 124 -3.08 23.64 -22.21
N LEU A 125 -2.23 24.30 -23.00
CA LEU A 125 -1.44 25.44 -22.54
C LEU A 125 -2.31 26.64 -22.16
N GLU A 126 -3.33 26.96 -22.96
CA GLU A 126 -4.29 28.03 -22.67
C GLU A 126 -5.03 27.79 -21.36
N ILE A 127 -5.57 26.58 -21.17
CA ILE A 127 -6.26 26.19 -19.92
C ILE A 127 -5.31 26.30 -18.73
N ARG A 128 -4.07 25.82 -18.87
CA ARG A 128 -3.07 25.89 -17.80
C ARG A 128 -2.77 27.33 -17.41
N GLN A 129 -2.59 28.23 -18.39
CA GLN A 129 -2.34 29.64 -18.12
C GLN A 129 -3.53 30.30 -17.43
N GLN A 130 -4.75 30.05 -17.91
CA GLN A 130 -5.98 30.59 -17.31
C GLN A 130 -6.15 30.17 -15.85
N LEU A 131 -5.88 28.89 -15.54
CA LEU A 131 -5.95 28.36 -14.17
C LEU A 131 -4.85 28.95 -13.28
N SER A 132 -3.61 29.04 -13.77
CA SER A 132 -2.50 29.66 -13.03
C SER A 132 -2.76 31.14 -12.70
N ASP A 133 -3.27 31.91 -13.66
CA ASP A 133 -3.56 33.34 -13.49
C ASP A 133 -4.62 33.58 -12.42
N ARG A 134 -5.69 32.78 -12.39
CA ARG A 134 -6.77 32.89 -11.39
C ARG A 134 -6.36 32.49 -9.99
N MET A 135 -5.42 31.55 -9.88
CA MET A 135 -4.90 31.05 -8.61
C MET A 135 -3.82 31.97 -8.02
N GLY A 136 -3.08 32.70 -8.89
CA GLY A 136 -2.00 33.60 -8.51
C GLY A 136 -0.67 32.90 -8.27
N GLY A 137 -0.40 31.78 -8.96
CA GLY A 137 0.80 30.97 -8.78
C GLY A 137 0.94 29.84 -9.80
N ASP A 138 1.92 28.94 -9.61
CA ASP A 138 2.07 27.74 -10.44
C ASP A 138 1.18 26.60 -9.93
N LEU A 139 0.44 25.95 -10.83
CA LEU A 139 -0.42 24.78 -10.54
C LEU A 139 0.35 23.66 -9.84
N LYS A 140 1.66 23.55 -10.12
CA LYS A 140 2.54 22.55 -9.49
C LYS A 140 2.90 22.86 -8.03
N SER A 141 2.63 24.09 -7.58
CA SER A 141 2.96 24.57 -6.23
C SER A 141 1.74 24.66 -5.30
N VAL A 142 0.58 24.17 -5.75
CA VAL A 142 -0.66 24.22 -4.96
C VAL A 142 -0.56 23.29 -3.77
N GLU A 143 -0.46 23.90 -2.60
CA GLU A 143 -0.61 23.19 -1.34
C GLU A 143 -2.10 22.91 -1.07
N PRO A 144 -2.52 21.64 -0.91
CA PRO A 144 -3.91 21.30 -0.63
C PRO A 144 -4.42 21.96 0.66
N GLY A 145 -5.64 22.48 0.62
CA GLY A 145 -6.25 23.19 1.75
C GLY A 145 -5.82 24.65 1.92
N SER A 146 -4.88 25.14 1.12
CA SER A 146 -4.46 26.54 1.14
C SER A 146 -5.50 27.49 0.54
N GLU A 147 -5.36 28.79 0.79
CA GLU A 147 -6.18 29.81 0.11
C GLU A 147 -6.01 29.77 -1.42
N GLY A 148 -4.80 29.45 -1.90
CA GLY A 148 -4.54 29.25 -3.33
C GLY A 148 -5.36 28.10 -3.91
N ALA A 149 -5.40 26.98 -3.20
CA ALA A 149 -6.24 25.84 -3.59
C ALA A 149 -7.74 26.17 -3.57
N ALA A 150 -8.21 26.96 -2.61
CA ALA A 150 -9.60 27.43 -2.56
C ALA A 150 -9.96 28.32 -3.76
N ARG A 151 -9.05 29.23 -4.18
CA ARG A 151 -9.22 30.02 -5.41
C ARG A 151 -9.23 29.14 -6.67
N LEU A 152 -8.33 28.16 -6.75
CA LEU A 152 -8.29 27.20 -7.86
C LEU A 152 -9.58 26.38 -7.94
N LYS A 153 -10.09 25.89 -6.80
CA LYS A 153 -11.39 25.21 -6.71
C LYS A 153 -12.52 26.08 -7.26
N ALA A 154 -12.61 27.34 -6.82
CA ALA A 154 -13.63 28.26 -7.31
C ALA A 154 -13.53 28.49 -8.82
N ALA A 155 -12.31 28.60 -9.38
CA ALA A 155 -12.09 28.72 -10.81
C ALA A 155 -12.53 27.46 -11.58
N LEU A 156 -12.15 26.27 -11.11
CA LEU A 156 -12.53 24.99 -11.71
C LEU A 156 -14.05 24.78 -11.70
N MET A 157 -14.74 25.19 -10.62
CA MET A 157 -16.20 25.17 -10.56
C MET A 157 -16.84 26.14 -11.56
N ALA A 158 -16.33 27.37 -11.64
CA ALA A 158 -16.84 28.38 -12.59
C ALA A 158 -16.70 27.94 -14.05
N ASP A 159 -15.63 27.21 -14.38
CA ASP A 159 -15.37 26.71 -15.73
C ASP A 159 -16.01 25.34 -16.02
N GLY A 160 -16.74 24.77 -15.05
CA GLY A 160 -17.41 23.46 -15.18
C GLY A 160 -16.44 22.28 -15.27
N LEU A 161 -15.22 22.44 -14.71
CA LEU A 161 -14.16 21.43 -14.67
C LEU A 161 -14.08 20.70 -13.32
N TRP A 162 -14.97 21.04 -12.39
CA TRP A 162 -14.99 20.46 -11.07
C TRP A 162 -15.38 18.98 -11.05
N SER A 163 -14.67 18.20 -10.23
CA SER A 163 -14.99 16.80 -9.94
C SER A 163 -14.80 16.49 -8.46
N GLN A 164 -15.43 15.42 -7.97
CA GLN A 164 -15.24 14.96 -6.60
C GLN A 164 -13.78 14.61 -6.28
N TYR A 165 -12.99 14.18 -7.28
CA TYR A 165 -11.57 13.89 -7.11
C TYR A 165 -10.77 15.17 -6.85
N LEU A 166 -11.18 16.30 -7.44
CA LEU A 166 -10.55 17.59 -7.16
C LEU A 166 -10.89 18.10 -5.76
N GLU A 167 -12.03 17.73 -5.16
CA GLU A 167 -12.36 18.02 -3.76
C GLU A 167 -11.24 17.53 -2.83
N VAL A 168 -10.83 16.28 -3.03
CA VAL A 168 -9.85 15.63 -2.17
C VAL A 168 -8.41 15.83 -2.65
N ALA A 169 -8.19 16.15 -3.94
CA ALA A 169 -6.86 16.45 -4.46
C ALA A 169 -6.31 17.77 -3.90
N ILE A 170 -7.09 18.85 -3.97
CA ILE A 170 -6.65 20.20 -3.61
C ILE A 170 -7.37 20.78 -2.39
N GLY A 171 -8.48 20.18 -1.94
CA GLY A 171 -9.19 20.64 -0.74
C GLY A 171 -8.43 20.39 0.57
N PRO A 172 -8.99 20.82 1.71
CA PRO A 172 -8.36 20.64 3.01
C PRO A 172 -8.38 19.20 3.50
N ASP A 173 -9.35 18.41 3.03
CA ASP A 173 -9.58 17.05 3.50
C ASP A 173 -8.99 16.05 2.50
N ALA A 174 -8.17 15.12 3.00
CA ALA A 174 -7.66 14.01 2.20
C ALA A 174 -8.76 12.94 2.05
N GLU A 175 -8.77 12.22 0.93
CA GLU A 175 -9.57 11.01 0.83
C GLU A 175 -8.93 9.93 1.70
N ILE A 176 -9.59 9.55 2.79
CA ILE A 176 -9.20 8.41 3.63
C ILE A 176 -10.30 7.36 3.58
N PHE A 177 -9.97 6.15 3.14
CA PHE A 177 -10.90 5.02 3.07
C PHE A 177 -10.34 3.77 3.73
N THR A 178 -11.22 2.80 4.01
CA THR A 178 -10.82 1.47 4.47
C THR A 178 -10.56 0.59 3.25
N LYS A 179 -9.32 0.12 3.09
CA LYS A 179 -8.93 -0.77 1.99
C LYS A 179 -9.52 -2.17 2.16
N GLY A 180 -9.52 -2.68 3.39
CA GLY A 180 -10.08 -3.98 3.69
C GLY A 180 -10.13 -4.27 5.19
N PRO A 181 -10.76 -5.38 5.58
CA PRO A 181 -10.80 -5.80 6.97
C PRO A 181 -9.42 -6.12 7.55
N THR A 182 -9.32 -5.98 8.87
CA THR A 182 -8.22 -6.54 9.67
C THR A 182 -7.99 -8.02 9.34
N LEU A 183 -6.73 -8.46 9.25
CA LEU A 183 -6.30 -9.82 8.84
C LEU A 183 -6.63 -10.24 7.40
N SER A 184 -7.12 -9.34 6.53
CA SER A 184 -7.46 -9.68 5.14
C SER A 184 -6.33 -9.45 4.13
N SER A 185 -5.22 -8.81 4.52
CA SER A 185 -4.10 -8.50 3.63
C SER A 185 -3.23 -9.73 3.36
N MET A 186 -2.76 -9.82 2.12
CA MET A 186 -1.85 -10.86 1.63
C MET A 186 -0.39 -10.46 1.85
N GLY A 187 0.48 -11.45 2.03
CA GLY A 187 1.92 -11.24 2.21
C GLY A 187 2.70 -11.32 0.89
N TRP A 188 4.03 -11.22 0.99
CA TRP A 188 4.92 -11.57 -0.11
C TRP A 188 4.71 -13.02 -0.52
N GLY A 189 4.77 -13.29 -1.82
CA GLY A 189 4.68 -14.64 -2.31
C GLY A 189 3.26 -15.15 -2.49
N ASP A 190 2.23 -14.44 -2.02
CA ASP A 190 0.84 -14.91 -2.08
C ASP A 190 0.12 -14.43 -3.35
N HIS A 191 -1.10 -14.96 -3.56
CA HIS A 191 -2.01 -14.48 -4.59
C HIS A 191 -2.59 -13.11 -4.24
N VAL A 192 -2.82 -12.28 -5.27
CA VAL A 192 -3.71 -11.12 -5.20
C VAL A 192 -4.91 -11.31 -6.14
N GLY A 193 -6.08 -10.90 -5.69
CA GLY A 193 -7.37 -11.19 -6.31
C GLY A 193 -7.94 -10.00 -7.08
N VAL A 194 -8.33 -10.23 -8.33
CA VAL A 194 -9.22 -9.35 -9.10
C VAL A 194 -10.58 -10.04 -9.27
N ARG A 195 -11.68 -9.28 -9.36
CA ARG A 195 -12.98 -9.92 -9.60
C ARG A 195 -13.05 -10.51 -11.01
N TYR A 196 -13.67 -11.68 -11.15
CA TYR A 196 -13.86 -12.31 -12.47
C TYR A 196 -14.77 -11.49 -13.40
N ASP A 197 -15.61 -10.62 -12.85
CA ASP A 197 -16.51 -9.71 -13.58
C ASP A 197 -15.97 -8.26 -13.66
N SER A 198 -14.69 -8.05 -13.38
CA SER A 198 -13.98 -6.80 -13.69
C SER A 198 -13.17 -6.96 -14.97
N HIS A 199 -13.36 -6.04 -15.90
CA HIS A 199 -12.70 -6.01 -17.20
C HIS A 199 -11.61 -4.95 -17.29
N TRP A 200 -11.56 -4.01 -16.33
CA TRP A 200 -10.51 -3.01 -16.22
C TRP A 200 -10.06 -2.86 -14.77
N ASN A 201 -8.87 -3.38 -14.46
CA ASN A 201 -8.29 -3.39 -13.13
C ASN A 201 -6.76 -3.23 -13.20
N ASN A 202 -6.17 -2.72 -12.14
CA ASN A 202 -4.75 -2.41 -12.08
C ASN A 202 -4.19 -2.65 -10.69
N PRO A 203 -2.86 -2.83 -10.58
CA PRO A 203 -2.21 -2.71 -9.29
C PRO A 203 -2.06 -1.23 -8.95
N GLU A 204 -2.02 -0.93 -7.66
CA GLU A 204 -1.65 0.39 -7.16
C GLU A 204 -0.44 0.20 -6.23
N PRO A 205 0.79 0.37 -6.77
CA PRO A 205 2.02 0.20 -6.02
C PRO A 205 2.23 1.40 -5.08
N GLU A 206 2.36 1.13 -3.79
CA GLU A 206 2.36 2.18 -2.77
C GLU A 206 3.37 1.94 -1.65
N VAL A 207 3.79 3.02 -1.01
CA VAL A 207 4.36 2.94 0.34
C VAL A 207 3.23 2.88 1.35
N VAL A 208 3.36 2.00 2.34
CA VAL A 208 2.42 1.81 3.43
C VAL A 208 3.11 2.21 4.73
N LEU A 209 2.49 3.10 5.51
CA LEU A 209 2.95 3.44 6.86
C LEU A 209 2.35 2.48 7.88
N LEU A 210 3.15 2.05 8.87
CA LEU A 210 2.65 1.40 10.08
C LEU A 210 2.46 2.45 11.17
N CYS A 211 1.25 2.61 11.67
CA CYS A 211 0.94 3.51 12.79
C CYS A 211 0.48 2.69 14.00
N ASP A 212 0.96 3.04 15.20
CA ASP A 212 0.53 2.39 16.45
C ASP A 212 -0.81 2.94 16.98
N GLY A 213 -1.25 2.43 18.13
CA GLY A 213 -2.51 2.79 18.77
C GLY A 213 -2.67 4.25 19.16
N SER A 214 -1.53 4.95 19.28
CA SER A 214 -1.46 6.38 19.57
C SER A 214 -1.34 7.25 18.30
N GLY A 215 -1.40 6.63 17.12
CA GLY A 215 -1.26 7.29 15.82
C GLY A 215 0.18 7.64 15.46
N GLN A 216 1.19 7.15 16.20
CA GLN A 216 2.60 7.40 15.88
C GLN A 216 3.06 6.49 14.75
N ILE A 217 3.78 7.05 13.77
CA ILE A 217 4.34 6.28 12.65
C ILE A 217 5.57 5.52 13.13
N ARG A 218 5.56 4.20 12.94
CA ARG A 218 6.55 3.25 13.43
C ARG A 218 7.53 2.76 12.38
N GLY A 219 7.14 2.85 11.12
CA GLY A 219 7.91 2.32 10.01
C GLY A 219 7.11 2.34 8.72
N ALA A 220 7.70 1.76 7.68
CA ALA A 220 7.07 1.66 6.36
C ALA A 220 7.31 0.31 5.69
N SER A 221 6.43 -0.05 4.76
CA SER A 221 6.48 -1.25 3.93
C SER A 221 6.04 -0.88 2.51
N LEU A 222 6.14 -1.82 1.58
CA LEU A 222 5.49 -1.75 0.29
C LEU A 222 4.09 -2.36 0.36
N GLY A 223 3.20 -1.89 -0.52
CA GLY A 223 1.85 -2.40 -0.64
C GLY A 223 1.35 -2.41 -2.09
N ASN A 224 0.33 -3.23 -2.31
CA ASN A 224 -0.45 -3.24 -3.54
C ASN A 224 -1.94 -3.09 -3.17
N ASP A 225 -2.50 -1.93 -3.48
CA ASP A 225 -3.94 -1.64 -3.39
C ASP A 225 -4.62 -2.02 -4.71
N VAL A 226 -4.92 -3.32 -4.90
CA VAL A 226 -5.56 -3.80 -6.13
C VAL A 226 -6.90 -3.11 -6.32
N ASN A 227 -7.10 -2.52 -7.50
CA ASN A 227 -8.26 -1.69 -7.79
C ASN A 227 -9.00 -2.16 -9.04
N LEU A 228 -10.32 -2.12 -8.99
CA LEU A 228 -11.21 -2.43 -10.10
C LEU A 228 -11.76 -1.14 -10.70
N ARG A 229 -11.01 -0.58 -11.66
CA ARG A 229 -11.23 0.74 -12.26
C ARG A 229 -12.56 0.85 -12.96
N ASP A 230 -13.03 -0.23 -13.57
CA ASP A 230 -14.37 -0.26 -14.15
C ASP A 230 -15.48 -0.12 -13.11
N PHE A 231 -15.32 -0.63 -11.89
CA PHE A 231 -16.27 -0.42 -10.80
C PHE A 231 -16.15 0.98 -10.21
N GLU A 232 -14.94 1.43 -9.89
CA GLU A 232 -14.66 2.76 -9.34
C GLU A 232 -15.14 3.88 -10.27
N GLY A 233 -14.79 3.80 -11.56
CA GLY A 233 -15.11 4.82 -12.56
C GLY A 233 -16.60 4.99 -12.85
N ARG A 234 -17.44 4.01 -12.47
CA ARG A 234 -18.90 4.09 -12.62
C ARG A 234 -19.54 4.98 -11.54
N SER A 235 -19.03 4.95 -10.32
CA SER A 235 -19.56 5.73 -9.19
C SER A 235 -18.63 5.63 -7.98
N ALA A 236 -18.40 6.76 -7.30
CA ALA A 236 -17.71 6.75 -6.00
C ALA A 236 -18.43 5.89 -4.94
N LEU A 237 -19.74 5.68 -5.06
CA LEU A 237 -20.49 4.81 -4.16
C LEU A 237 -20.15 3.32 -4.32
N LEU A 238 -19.37 2.96 -5.35
CA LEU A 238 -18.88 1.60 -5.59
C LEU A 238 -17.44 1.39 -5.09
N LEU A 239 -16.84 2.36 -4.40
CA LEU A 239 -15.45 2.27 -3.95
C LEU A 239 -15.18 1.00 -3.13
N SER A 240 -16.04 0.66 -2.16
CA SER A 240 -15.90 -0.59 -1.40
C SER A 240 -15.92 -1.83 -2.30
N LYS A 241 -16.76 -1.83 -3.35
CA LYS A 241 -16.80 -2.95 -4.31
C LYS A 241 -15.54 -3.00 -5.18
N ALA A 242 -14.92 -1.86 -5.45
CA ALA A 242 -13.69 -1.76 -6.23
C ALA A 242 -12.44 -2.13 -5.42
N LYS A 243 -12.44 -1.85 -4.11
CA LYS A 243 -11.26 -1.93 -3.24
C LYS A 243 -11.26 -3.11 -2.26
N ASP A 244 -12.41 -3.51 -1.73
CA ASP A 244 -12.53 -4.51 -0.65
C ASP A 244 -13.06 -5.85 -1.20
N ASN A 245 -12.15 -6.64 -1.77
CA ASN A 245 -12.43 -7.99 -2.27
C ASN A 245 -11.44 -9.02 -1.69
N ASN A 246 -11.76 -10.31 -1.79
CA ASN A 246 -10.84 -11.37 -1.35
C ASN A 246 -9.47 -11.23 -2.05
N ALA A 247 -8.39 -11.22 -1.27
CA ALA A 247 -7.02 -11.04 -1.71
C ALA A 247 -6.72 -9.71 -2.46
N SER A 248 -7.51 -8.66 -2.28
CA SER A 248 -7.33 -7.37 -2.98
C SER A 248 -6.30 -6.42 -2.37
N CYS A 249 -5.73 -6.78 -1.23
CA CYS A 249 -4.75 -5.96 -0.50
C CYS A 249 -3.52 -6.80 -0.21
N ALA A 250 -2.33 -6.31 -0.54
CA ALA A 250 -1.08 -6.95 -0.14
C ALA A 250 -0.12 -5.95 0.51
N ILE A 251 0.62 -6.40 1.52
CA ILE A 251 1.63 -5.61 2.24
C ILE A 251 2.84 -6.52 2.50
N GLY A 252 4.04 -6.03 2.24
CA GLY A 252 5.25 -6.76 2.59
C GLY A 252 6.53 -6.27 1.90
N PRO A 253 7.61 -7.08 1.95
CA PRO A 253 7.67 -8.39 2.62
C PRO A 253 7.69 -8.25 4.16
N PHE A 254 8.20 -7.13 4.66
CA PHE A 254 8.24 -6.77 6.08
C PHE A 254 8.04 -5.25 6.21
N PHE A 255 7.59 -4.79 7.38
CA PHE A 255 7.75 -3.38 7.75
C PHE A 255 9.21 -3.13 8.18
N ARG A 256 9.87 -2.14 7.60
CA ARG A 256 11.13 -1.62 8.16
C ARG A 256 10.78 -0.59 9.22
N LEU A 257 11.15 -0.88 10.46
CA LEU A 257 10.91 0.05 11.59
C LEU A 257 11.83 1.26 11.48
N PHE A 258 11.35 2.41 11.96
CA PHE A 258 12.16 3.61 12.04
C PHE A 258 13.22 3.52 13.13
N ASP A 259 14.44 3.88 12.76
CA ASP A 259 15.64 3.89 13.61
C ASP A 259 16.63 4.96 13.09
N GLU A 260 17.89 4.89 13.54
CA GLU A 260 18.93 5.84 13.13
C GLU A 260 19.31 5.76 11.64
N THR A 261 18.97 4.67 10.96
CA THR A 261 19.34 4.38 9.56
C THR A 261 18.19 4.53 8.59
N PHE A 262 16.95 4.55 9.09
CA PHE A 262 15.74 4.67 8.30
C PHE A 262 14.68 5.48 9.02
N ALA A 263 14.24 6.57 8.41
CA ALA A 263 13.27 7.49 8.99
C ALA A 263 12.21 7.93 7.97
N LEU A 264 11.27 8.76 8.41
CA LEU A 264 10.21 9.27 7.54
C LEU A 264 10.73 10.06 6.32
N ASP A 265 11.91 10.70 6.43
CA ASP A 265 12.54 11.39 5.30
C ASP A 265 12.96 10.44 4.17
N ASP A 266 13.30 9.20 4.50
CA ASP A 266 13.56 8.17 3.50
C ASP A 266 12.29 7.77 2.76
N VAL A 267 11.14 7.76 3.46
CA VAL A 267 9.82 7.55 2.83
C VAL A 267 9.47 8.71 1.91
N ARG A 268 9.69 9.95 2.33
CA ARG A 268 9.43 11.17 1.53
C ARG A 268 10.24 11.21 0.24
N SER A 269 11.45 10.67 0.26
CA SER A 269 12.39 10.65 -0.88
C SER A 269 12.36 9.36 -1.70
N ALA A 270 11.54 8.38 -1.33
CA ALA A 270 11.52 7.07 -1.97
C ALA A 270 11.03 7.14 -3.43
N GLU A 271 11.70 6.39 -4.29
CA GLU A 271 11.18 6.00 -5.61
C GLU A 271 10.69 4.55 -5.51
N VAL A 272 9.40 4.36 -5.80
CA VAL A 272 8.75 3.04 -5.86
C VAL A 272 8.67 2.61 -7.30
N GLU A 273 9.26 1.46 -7.62
CA GLU A 273 9.20 0.83 -8.92
C GLU A 273 8.10 -0.22 -8.95
N LEU A 274 7.41 -0.32 -10.08
CA LEU A 274 6.46 -1.38 -10.40
C LEU A 274 6.95 -2.11 -11.64
N LYS A 275 6.93 -3.43 -11.58
CA LYS A 275 7.11 -4.28 -12.75
C LYS A 275 6.02 -5.33 -12.79
N ILE A 276 5.36 -5.45 -13.94
CA ILE A 276 4.38 -6.50 -14.20
C ILE A 276 4.94 -7.39 -15.30
N THR A 277 4.99 -8.70 -15.06
CA THR A 277 5.31 -9.68 -16.10
C THR A 277 4.16 -10.66 -16.26
N GLY A 278 3.57 -10.69 -17.45
CA GLY A 278 2.52 -11.62 -17.83
C GLY A 278 3.06 -12.91 -18.43
N ARG A 279 2.27 -13.98 -18.38
CA ARG A 279 2.58 -15.26 -19.06
C ARG A 279 2.53 -15.15 -20.59
N ASP A 280 1.95 -14.07 -21.10
CA ASP A 280 1.85 -13.70 -22.51
C ASP A 280 3.04 -12.88 -23.01
N ASN A 281 4.19 -12.93 -22.31
CA ASN A 281 5.39 -12.10 -22.55
C ASN A 281 5.15 -10.59 -22.39
N PHE A 282 4.01 -10.19 -21.83
CA PHE A 282 3.73 -8.79 -21.53
C PHE A 282 4.67 -8.31 -20.41
N VAL A 283 5.26 -7.14 -20.61
CA VAL A 283 6.03 -6.43 -19.58
C VAL A 283 5.53 -5.00 -19.51
N LEU A 284 5.27 -4.56 -18.29
CA LEU A 284 5.01 -3.16 -17.96
C LEU A 284 5.93 -2.76 -16.84
N ASP A 285 6.57 -1.60 -16.98
CA ASP A 285 7.39 -0.96 -15.96
C ASP A 285 6.77 0.40 -15.59
N GLY A 286 6.79 0.73 -14.30
CA GLY A 286 6.24 1.95 -13.74
C GLY A 286 7.08 2.48 -12.61
N LYS A 287 6.98 3.78 -12.34
CA LYS A 287 7.68 4.45 -11.23
C LYS A 287 6.76 5.46 -10.56
N SER A 288 6.85 5.55 -9.24
CA SER A 288 6.16 6.56 -8.41
C SER A 288 7.18 7.18 -7.47
N ASN A 289 7.41 8.48 -7.61
CA ASN A 289 8.32 9.24 -6.75
C ASN A 289 7.53 9.91 -5.62
N MET A 290 7.84 9.54 -4.37
CA MET A 290 7.14 10.05 -3.20
C MET A 290 7.35 11.56 -2.97
N SER A 291 8.40 12.17 -3.53
CA SER A 291 8.59 13.63 -3.45
C SER A 291 7.52 14.44 -4.21
N LEU A 292 6.73 13.78 -5.07
CA LEU A 292 5.63 14.41 -5.80
C LEU A 292 4.28 14.28 -5.08
N ILE A 293 4.24 13.62 -3.91
CA ILE A 293 3.01 13.52 -3.11
C ILE A 293 2.58 14.92 -2.67
N SER A 294 1.30 15.23 -2.83
CA SER A 294 0.75 16.57 -2.57
C SER A 294 0.48 16.84 -1.10
N ARG A 295 0.50 15.82 -0.26
CA ARG A 295 0.40 15.95 1.20
C ARG A 295 1.50 15.13 1.85
N ASP A 296 2.17 15.73 2.83
CA ASP A 296 3.20 15.04 3.60
C ASP A 296 2.64 13.74 4.22
N PRO A 297 3.39 12.62 4.21
CA PRO A 297 2.96 11.37 4.81
C PRO A 297 2.50 11.49 6.28
N ALA A 298 3.10 12.38 7.08
CA ALA A 298 2.65 12.61 8.45
C ALA A 298 1.31 13.35 8.52
N VAL A 299 1.04 14.26 7.58
CA VAL A 299 -0.26 14.93 7.47
C VAL A 299 -1.35 13.92 7.10
N LEU A 300 -1.07 12.99 6.18
CA LEU A 300 -2.01 11.92 5.82
C LEU A 300 -2.30 10.99 7.02
N ALA A 301 -1.28 10.62 7.80
CA ALA A 301 -1.49 9.85 9.03
C ALA A 301 -2.37 10.61 10.04
N GLY A 302 -2.15 11.94 10.19
CA GLY A 302 -2.97 12.81 11.04
C GLY A 302 -4.38 13.09 10.54
N GLN A 303 -4.65 12.90 9.25
CA GLN A 303 -6.00 12.94 8.67
C GLN A 303 -6.77 11.63 8.94
N ALA A 304 -6.05 10.50 8.99
CA ALA A 304 -6.64 9.21 9.33
C ALA A 304 -6.90 9.06 10.85
N TYR A 305 -6.03 9.61 11.70
CA TYR A 305 -6.09 9.46 13.16
C TYR A 305 -6.19 10.82 13.86
N GLY A 306 -7.10 10.96 14.82
CA GLY A 306 -7.26 12.21 15.57
C GLY A 306 -8.36 12.13 16.61
N LYS A 307 -8.93 13.27 17.00
CA LYS A 307 -10.07 13.29 17.95
C LYS A 307 -11.35 12.71 17.34
N GLN A 308 -11.43 12.72 16.02
CA GLN A 308 -12.58 12.29 15.23
C GLN A 308 -12.66 10.76 15.13
N HIS A 309 -11.53 10.06 15.18
CA HIS A 309 -11.46 8.61 15.15
C HIS A 309 -10.12 8.10 15.70
N GLN A 310 -10.17 7.02 16.49
CA GLN A 310 -8.98 6.34 17.03
C GLN A 310 -8.92 4.88 16.56
N TYR A 311 -7.71 4.32 16.51
CA TYR A 311 -7.43 2.93 16.18
C TYR A 311 -6.54 2.33 17.29
N PRO A 312 -7.09 1.75 18.36
CA PRO A 312 -6.28 1.32 19.51
C PRO A 312 -5.23 0.25 19.17
N ASP A 313 -5.48 -0.58 18.16
CA ASP A 313 -4.56 -1.60 17.67
C ASP A 313 -3.63 -1.09 16.54
N GLY A 314 -3.70 0.21 16.24
CA GLY A 314 -2.99 0.84 15.14
C GLY A 314 -3.65 0.65 13.77
N PHE A 315 -2.98 1.14 12.74
CA PHE A 315 -3.44 1.06 11.36
C PHE A 315 -2.27 1.05 10.38
N ALA A 316 -2.47 0.38 9.25
CA ALA A 316 -1.58 0.46 8.09
C ALA A 316 -2.19 1.45 7.10
N LEU A 317 -1.43 2.48 6.70
CA LEU A 317 -1.90 3.54 5.79
C LEU A 317 -1.14 3.51 4.47
N PHE A 318 -1.83 3.08 3.43
CA PHE A 318 -1.47 3.22 2.02
C PHE A 318 -1.46 4.71 1.64
N LEU A 319 -0.39 5.21 1.03
CA LEU A 319 -0.16 6.65 0.78
C LEU A 319 -0.63 7.12 -0.61
N GLY A 320 -1.21 6.25 -1.41
CA GLY A 320 -1.59 6.49 -2.80
C GLY A 320 -0.42 6.27 -3.77
N THR A 321 -0.76 6.22 -5.06
CA THR A 321 0.20 6.04 -6.15
C THR A 321 0.00 7.07 -7.27
N MET A 322 1.08 7.48 -7.93
CA MET A 322 0.98 8.19 -9.23
C MET A 322 0.69 7.24 -10.38
N PHE A 323 0.93 5.95 -10.18
CA PHE A 323 0.91 4.99 -11.26
C PHE A 323 -0.52 4.82 -11.80
N ALA A 324 -0.70 5.19 -13.06
CA ALA A 324 -1.86 4.78 -13.84
C ALA A 324 -1.34 4.20 -15.16
N PRO A 325 -1.54 2.89 -15.40
CA PRO A 325 -0.99 2.27 -16.58
C PRO A 325 -1.76 2.73 -17.82
N ILE A 326 -1.08 3.52 -18.67
CA ILE A 326 -1.61 3.95 -19.98
C ILE A 326 -1.20 3.01 -21.13
N GLN A 327 -0.28 2.09 -20.87
CA GLN A 327 0.17 1.11 -21.86
C GLN A 327 -0.96 0.12 -22.13
N ASP A 328 -1.37 0.05 -23.39
CA ASP A 328 -2.34 -0.95 -23.84
C ASP A 328 -1.77 -2.36 -23.70
N ARG A 329 -2.57 -3.28 -23.17
CA ARG A 329 -2.22 -4.70 -23.14
C ARG A 329 -2.76 -5.46 -24.35
N ASP A 330 -4.06 -5.35 -24.61
CA ASP A 330 -4.74 -6.13 -25.65
C ASP A 330 -5.16 -5.27 -26.84
N THR A 331 -5.94 -4.21 -26.59
CA THR A 331 -6.52 -3.37 -27.64
C THR A 331 -5.99 -1.94 -27.53
N PRO A 332 -5.54 -1.32 -28.63
CA PRO A 332 -5.10 0.08 -28.62
C PRO A 332 -6.16 1.02 -28.04
N GLY A 333 -5.75 1.88 -27.10
CA GLY A 333 -6.58 2.86 -26.40
C GLY A 333 -7.47 2.31 -25.27
N GLN A 334 -7.32 1.04 -24.87
CA GLN A 334 -8.08 0.45 -23.75
C GLN A 334 -7.29 0.40 -22.43
N GLY A 335 -6.00 0.73 -22.47
CA GLY A 335 -5.10 0.70 -21.33
C GLY A 335 -4.76 -0.72 -20.87
N PHE A 336 -4.21 -0.79 -19.66
CA PHE A 336 -3.81 -2.03 -19.03
C PHE A 336 -4.97 -2.67 -18.25
N THR A 337 -5.00 -4.00 -18.26
CA THR A 337 -5.79 -4.81 -17.33
C THR A 337 -5.02 -6.07 -16.97
N HIS A 338 -5.22 -6.61 -15.76
CA HIS A 338 -4.55 -7.84 -15.39
C HIS A 338 -5.07 -9.06 -16.15
N LYS A 339 -4.20 -10.05 -16.29
CA LYS A 339 -4.56 -11.42 -16.63
C LYS A 339 -4.12 -12.34 -15.50
N VAL A 340 -4.83 -13.45 -15.31
CA VAL A 340 -4.46 -14.48 -14.33
C VAL A 340 -3.04 -14.96 -14.60
N GLY A 341 -2.24 -15.05 -13.54
CA GLY A 341 -0.83 -15.43 -13.61
C GLY A 341 0.13 -14.27 -13.82
N ASP A 342 -0.34 -13.02 -13.91
CA ASP A 342 0.54 -11.86 -13.86
C ASP A 342 1.35 -11.85 -12.57
N ARG A 343 2.63 -11.53 -12.68
CA ARG A 343 3.52 -11.31 -11.55
C ARG A 343 3.62 -9.80 -11.34
N VAL A 344 3.19 -9.33 -10.18
CA VAL A 344 3.22 -7.90 -9.81
C VAL A 344 4.33 -7.71 -8.79
N ARG A 345 5.38 -6.99 -9.19
CA ARG A 345 6.55 -6.70 -8.37
C ARG A 345 6.57 -5.20 -8.04
N VAL A 346 6.44 -4.86 -6.77
CA VAL A 346 6.60 -3.51 -6.23
C VAL A 346 7.92 -3.47 -5.47
N SER A 347 8.79 -2.50 -5.73
CA SER A 347 10.12 -2.48 -5.12
C SER A 347 10.68 -1.09 -4.86
N THR A 348 11.51 -0.98 -3.83
CA THR A 348 12.40 0.17 -3.58
C THR A 348 13.60 -0.28 -2.74
N PRO A 349 14.81 0.26 -2.95
CA PRO A 349 16.03 -0.22 -2.29
C PRO A 349 15.94 -0.34 -0.75
N LYS A 350 15.27 0.60 -0.08
CA LYS A 350 15.19 0.65 1.38
C LYS A 350 14.09 -0.20 2.02
N LEU A 351 13.12 -0.69 1.22
CA LEU A 351 12.00 -1.53 1.70
C LEU A 351 11.98 -2.94 1.08
N GLY A 352 12.83 -3.19 0.07
CA GLY A 352 12.89 -4.48 -0.61
C GLY A 352 11.86 -4.60 -1.72
N VAL A 353 11.19 -5.76 -1.77
CA VAL A 353 10.31 -6.14 -2.87
C VAL A 353 9.08 -6.88 -2.36
N LEU A 354 7.89 -6.34 -2.63
CA LEU A 354 6.62 -7.07 -2.53
C LEU A 354 6.31 -7.70 -3.90
N GLU A 355 6.13 -9.01 -3.95
CA GLU A 355 5.77 -9.69 -5.19
C GLU A 355 4.62 -10.67 -5.00
N ASN A 356 3.61 -10.55 -5.85
CA ASN A 356 2.39 -11.35 -5.81
C ASN A 356 2.04 -11.89 -7.20
N GLU A 357 1.31 -13.02 -7.25
CA GLU A 357 0.73 -13.53 -8.49
C GLU A 357 -0.77 -13.19 -8.56
N VAL A 358 -1.25 -12.72 -9.70
CA VAL A 358 -2.67 -12.37 -9.87
C VAL A 358 -3.52 -13.62 -10.12
N THR A 359 -4.65 -13.69 -9.43
CA THR A 359 -5.73 -14.68 -9.65
C THR A 359 -7.09 -13.98 -9.58
N THR A 360 -8.18 -14.71 -9.80
CA THR A 360 -9.51 -14.16 -9.56
C THR A 360 -9.97 -14.39 -8.12
N CYS A 361 -10.76 -13.48 -7.55
CA CYS A 361 -11.21 -13.55 -6.15
C CYS A 361 -11.91 -14.87 -5.78
N ASP A 362 -12.61 -15.51 -6.72
CA ASP A 362 -13.28 -16.81 -6.56
C ASP A 362 -12.32 -18.01 -6.60
N LYS A 363 -11.09 -17.81 -7.06
CA LYS A 363 -10.00 -18.80 -7.11
C LYS A 363 -8.92 -18.56 -6.07
N ALA A 364 -8.78 -17.33 -5.58
CA ALA A 364 -7.96 -17.03 -4.42
C ALA A 364 -8.41 -17.88 -3.22
N ARG A 365 -7.46 -18.24 -2.35
CA ARG A 365 -7.78 -19.01 -1.14
C ARG A 365 -8.86 -18.28 -0.34
N PRO A 366 -9.92 -18.96 0.13
CA PRO A 366 -10.92 -18.32 0.96
C PRO A 366 -10.28 -17.79 2.24
N TRP A 367 -10.56 -16.52 2.57
CA TRP A 367 -10.14 -15.94 3.84
C TRP A 367 -10.96 -16.55 4.98
N THR A 368 -10.34 -17.47 5.73
CA THR A 368 -10.97 -18.21 6.84
C THR A 368 -10.36 -17.89 8.20
N PHE A 369 -9.23 -17.20 8.23
CA PHE A 369 -8.51 -16.83 9.45
C PHE A 369 -8.82 -15.38 9.84
N GLY A 370 -9.93 -15.18 10.53
CA GLY A 370 -10.33 -13.88 11.09
C GLY A 370 -9.97 -13.73 12.58
N ILE A 371 -10.44 -12.63 13.20
CA ILE A 371 -10.14 -12.26 14.59
C ILE A 371 -10.44 -13.40 15.58
N SER A 372 -11.59 -14.07 15.45
CA SER A 372 -11.95 -15.18 16.36
C SER A 372 -11.01 -16.39 16.23
N ALA A 373 -10.46 -16.64 15.03
CA ALA A 373 -9.48 -17.70 14.79
C ALA A 373 -8.13 -17.32 15.41
N LEU A 374 -7.71 -16.06 15.28
CA LEU A 374 -6.52 -15.53 15.94
C LEU A 374 -6.60 -15.70 17.46
N ILE A 375 -7.69 -15.26 18.10
CA ILE A 375 -7.86 -15.37 19.55
C ILE A 375 -7.79 -16.83 20.02
N ARG A 376 -8.50 -17.74 19.34
CA ARG A 376 -8.44 -19.18 19.66
C ARG A 376 -7.04 -19.77 19.46
N ASN A 377 -6.33 -19.34 18.42
CA ASN A 377 -4.96 -19.78 18.16
C ASN A 377 -4.01 -19.34 19.29
N LEU A 378 -4.04 -18.05 19.67
CA LEU A 378 -3.21 -17.51 20.73
C LEU A 378 -3.52 -18.17 22.08
N ALA A 379 -4.80 -18.34 22.44
CA ALA A 379 -5.21 -19.03 23.66
C ALA A 379 -4.76 -20.51 23.66
N GLY A 380 -4.92 -21.21 22.53
CA GLY A 380 -4.48 -22.60 22.37
C GLY A 380 -2.97 -22.78 22.50
N ARG A 381 -2.18 -21.73 22.24
CA ARG A 381 -0.73 -21.67 22.41
C ARG A 381 -0.28 -21.12 23.77
N GLY A 382 -1.23 -20.73 24.64
CA GLY A 382 -0.93 -20.16 25.97
C GLY A 382 -0.33 -18.74 25.91
N LEU A 383 -0.69 -17.96 24.89
CA LEU A 383 -0.21 -16.58 24.68
C LEU A 383 -1.20 -15.49 25.15
N LEU A 384 -2.37 -15.89 25.67
CA LEU A 384 -3.41 -14.99 26.22
C LEU A 384 -3.67 -15.28 27.69
#